data_AF-A0A447RW67-F1
#
_entry.id   AF-A0A447RW67-F1
#
_cell.length_a   1.000
_cell.length_b   1.000
_cell.length_c   1.000
_cell.angle_alpha   90.00
_cell.angle_beta   90.00
_cell.angle_gamma   90.00
#
_symmetry.space_group_name_H-M   'P 1'
#
loop_
_entity.id
_entity.type
_entity.pdbx_description
1 polymer ?
#
loop_
_entity_poly.entity_id
_entity_poly.type
_entity_poly.pdbx_seq_one_letter_code
_entity_poly.pdbx_strand_id
1 'polypeptide(L)'
;MQLEEIERQGLFLQRMDDSGEWFRYHPLFGSFLRQRCQWELAIELPEIHRARGRKAWMAQGFPSEAIHHALAAGDAKMLRDILLNHAWGMFKP
;
A
#
# COMPACT_ATOMS: atom_id res chain seq x y z
N MET A 1 -0.11 2.26 21.34
CA MET A 1 -0.85 1.54 20.27
C MET A 1 -0.06 0.31 19.81
N GLN A 2 -0.69 -0.72 19.24
CA GLN A 2 -0.02 -1.98 18.85
C GLN A 2 1.19 -1.79 17.90
N LEU A 3 1.20 -0.77 17.03
CA LEU A 3 2.34 -0.50 16.15
C LEU A 3 3.54 0.15 16.88
N GLU A 4 3.30 1.02 17.85
CA GLU A 4 4.37 1.63 18.66
C GLU A 4 5.11 0.59 19.50
N GLU A 5 4.40 -0.44 19.99
CA GLU A 5 5.02 -1.52 20.74
C GLU A 5 5.88 -2.43 19.84
N ILE A 6 5.51 -2.62 18.57
CA ILE A 6 6.30 -3.37 17.58
C ILE A 6 7.54 -2.55 17.14
N GLU A 7 7.41 -1.24 17.00
CA GLU A 7 8.53 -0.33 16.74
C GLU A 7 9.53 -0.31 17.92
N ARG A 8 9.05 -0.21 19.17
CA ARG A 8 9.88 -0.28 20.38
C ARG A 8 10.63 -1.60 20.57
N GLN A 9 10.12 -2.69 19.97
CA GLN A 9 10.77 -4.01 19.99
C GLN A 9 11.83 -4.17 18.90
N GLY A 10 12.12 -3.14 18.10
CA GLY A 10 13.09 -3.20 17.00
C GLY A 10 12.62 -4.07 15.83
N LEU A 11 11.34 -4.45 15.82
CA LEU A 11 10.76 -5.36 14.84
C LEU A 11 10.32 -4.59 13.60
N PHE A 12 11.31 -4.21 12.79
CA PHE A 12 11.14 -3.93 11.36
C PHE A 12 10.08 -2.90 10.96
N LEU A 13 9.77 -1.91 11.80
CA LEU A 13 8.91 -0.78 11.46
C LEU A 13 9.72 0.51 11.60
N GLN A 14 9.57 1.41 10.62
CA GLN A 14 10.20 2.73 10.60
C GLN A 14 9.10 3.78 10.47
N ARG A 15 9.18 4.83 11.29
CA ARG A 15 8.32 6.00 11.13
C ARG A 15 8.68 6.75 9.86
N MET A 16 7.66 7.22 9.15
CA MET A 16 7.79 8.01 7.93
C MET A 16 7.57 9.51 8.17
N ASP A 17 6.97 9.87 9.30
CA ASP A 17 6.58 11.24 9.62
C ASP A 17 6.92 11.60 11.08
N ASP A 18 7.11 12.89 11.32
CA ASP A 18 7.34 13.43 12.66
C ASP A 18 6.08 13.37 13.54
N SER A 19 4.89 13.31 12.90
CA SER A 19 3.60 13.09 13.56
C SER A 19 3.42 11.67 14.09
N GLY A 20 4.18 10.69 13.59
CA GLY A 20 4.12 9.31 14.04
C GLY A 20 2.85 8.56 13.66
N GLU A 21 2.12 9.04 12.65
CA GLU A 21 0.93 8.36 12.13
C GLU A 21 1.28 7.37 11.02
N TRP A 22 2.40 7.58 10.35
CA TRP A 22 2.80 6.81 9.18
C TRP A 22 3.99 5.92 9.50
N PHE A 23 3.82 4.62 9.24
CA PHE A 23 4.85 3.61 9.45
C PHE A 23 5.08 2.81 8.17
N ARG A 24 6.35 2.48 7.91
CA ARG A 24 6.78 1.60 6.83
C ARG A 24 7.49 0.39 7.39
N TYR A 25 7.22 -0.78 6.83
CA TYR A 25 8.02 -1.96 7.13
C TYR A 25 9.45 -1.83 6.58
N HIS A 26 10.43 -2.29 7.35
CA HIS A 26 11.80 -2.43 6.89
C HIS A 26 11.82 -3.32 5.63
N PRO A 27 12.60 -2.97 4.58
CA PRO A 27 12.54 -3.65 3.28
C PRO A 27 12.68 -5.19 3.34
N LEU A 28 13.57 -5.69 4.21
CA LEU A 28 13.77 -7.14 4.39
C LEU A 28 12.52 -7.84 4.95
N PHE A 29 11.87 -7.24 5.93
CA PHE A 29 10.65 -7.78 6.52
C PHE A 29 9.46 -7.64 5.57
N GLY A 30 9.38 -6.52 4.85
CA GLY A 30 8.40 -6.33 3.79
C GLY A 30 8.50 -7.41 2.70
N SER A 31 9.70 -7.80 2.30
CA SER A 31 9.91 -8.90 1.34
C SER A 31 9.47 -10.25 1.89
N PHE A 32 9.78 -10.54 3.16
CA PHE A 32 9.33 -11.76 3.83
C PHE A 32 7.80 -11.84 3.93
N LEU A 33 7.15 -10.75 4.36
CA LEU A 33 5.69 -10.67 4.45
C LEU A 33 5.04 -10.83 3.07
N ARG A 34 5.58 -10.20 2.02
CA ARG A 34 5.09 -10.37 0.65
C ARG A 34 5.16 -11.83 0.21
N GLN A 35 6.27 -12.51 0.47
CA GLN A 35 6.44 -13.92 0.12
C GLN A 35 5.46 -14.82 0.88
N ARG A 36 5.26 -14.60 2.18
CA ARG A 36 4.27 -15.36 2.95
C ARG A 36 2.84 -15.11 2.48
N CYS A 37 2.49 -13.85 2.22
CA CYS A 37 1.17 -13.51 1.70
C CYS A 37 0.89 -14.16 0.35
N GLN A 38 1.90 -14.27 -0.53
CA GLN A 38 1.75 -14.96 -1.82
C GLN A 38 1.48 -16.47 -1.67
N TRP A 39 1.83 -17.08 -0.54
CA TRP A 39 1.60 -18.51 -0.28
C TRP A 39 0.34 -18.76 0.54
N GLU A 40 0.13 -17.98 1.60
CA GLU A 40 -0.97 -18.19 2.56
C GLU A 40 -2.25 -17.48 2.15
N LEU A 41 -2.14 -16.32 1.47
CA LEU A 41 -3.27 -15.46 1.11
C LEU A 41 -3.43 -15.33 -0.41
N ALA A 42 -2.84 -16.24 -1.19
CA ALA A 42 -2.79 -16.15 -2.65
C ALA A 42 -4.17 -15.88 -3.30
N ILE A 43 -5.23 -16.49 -2.77
CA ILE A 43 -6.60 -16.39 -3.28
C ILE A 43 -7.27 -15.08 -2.84
N GLU A 44 -6.96 -14.61 -1.62
CA GLU A 44 -7.59 -13.43 -1.00
C GLU A 44 -6.86 -12.13 -1.33
N LEU A 45 -5.59 -12.21 -1.73
CA LEU A 45 -4.74 -11.07 -2.05
C LEU A 45 -5.40 -10.09 -3.02
N PRO A 46 -5.96 -10.55 -4.16
CA PRO A 46 -6.58 -9.65 -5.12
C PRO A 46 -7.77 -8.89 -4.54
N GLU A 47 -8.60 -9.54 -3.71
CA GLU A 47 -9.73 -8.89 -3.04
C GLU A 47 -9.27 -7.89 -1.98
N ILE A 48 -8.23 -8.21 -1.21
CA ILE A 48 -7.63 -7.30 -0.24
C ILE A 48 -7.11 -6.03 -0.93
N HIS A 49 -6.39 -6.19 -2.05
CA HIS A 49 -5.91 -5.07 -2.85
C HIS A 49 -7.07 -4.25 -3.44
N ARG A 50 -8.14 -4.90 -3.91
CA ARG A 50 -9.32 -4.21 -4.47
C ARG A 50 -10.09 -3.43 -3.41
N ALA A 51 -10.33 -4.03 -2.25
CA ALA A 51 -11.11 -3.43 -1.16
C ALA A 51 -10.40 -2.22 -0.53
N ARG A 52 -9.08 -2.32 -0.31
CA ARG A 52 -8.29 -1.25 0.32
C ARG A 52 -7.78 -0.21 -0.68
N GLY A 53 -7.44 -0.62 -1.90
CA GLY A 53 -6.84 0.21 -2.94
C GLY A 53 -7.72 1.38 -3.37
N ARG A 54 -9.02 1.12 -3.58
CA ARG A 54 -9.88 2.04 -4.34
C ARG A 54 -10.33 3.28 -3.58
N LYS A 55 -10.88 3.11 -2.38
CA LYS A 55 -11.51 4.22 -1.65
C LYS A 55 -10.57 4.92 -0.68
N ALA A 56 -9.73 4.17 0.04
CA ALA A 56 -8.90 4.73 1.09
C ALA A 56 -7.76 5.60 0.52
N TRP A 57 -7.02 5.09 -0.47
CA TRP A 57 -5.86 5.80 -1.01
C TRP A 57 -6.21 6.97 -1.93
N MET A 58 -7.28 6.85 -2.71
CA MET A 58 -7.80 8.00 -3.48
C MET A 58 -8.35 9.10 -2.58
N ALA A 59 -9.04 8.75 -1.48
CA ALA A 59 -9.53 9.75 -0.52
C ALA A 59 -8.40 10.44 0.24
N GLN A 60 -7.24 9.79 0.40
CA GLN A 60 -6.08 10.33 1.09
C GLN A 60 -5.08 11.04 0.16
N GLY A 61 -5.35 11.11 -1.14
CA GLY A 61 -4.53 11.86 -2.10
C GLY A 61 -3.20 11.19 -2.47
N PHE A 62 -3.08 9.87 -2.33
CA PHE A 62 -1.88 9.10 -2.70
C PHE A 62 -2.12 8.27 -3.97
N PRO A 63 -2.10 8.90 -5.16
CA PRO A 63 -2.46 8.22 -6.41
C PRO A 63 -1.45 7.13 -6.83
N SER A 64 -0.16 7.28 -6.50
CA SER A 64 0.86 6.27 -6.80
C SER A 64 0.63 4.96 -6.05
N GLU A 65 0.26 5.02 -4.78
CA GLU A 65 -0.08 3.83 -3.98
C GLU A 65 -1.38 3.19 -4.48
N ALA A 66 -2.37 4.01 -4.87
CA ALA A 66 -3.59 3.51 -5.50
C ALA A 66 -3.31 2.73 -6.80
N ILE A 67 -2.36 3.19 -7.63
CA ILE A 67 -1.90 2.46 -8.83
C ILE A 67 -1.26 1.12 -8.46
N HIS A 68 -0.38 1.10 -7.46
CA HIS A 68 0.25 -0.13 -6.97
C HIS A 68 -0.80 -1.17 -6.56
N HIS A 69 -1.82 -0.76 -5.82
CA HIS A 69 -2.92 -1.63 -5.42
C HIS A 69 -3.79 -2.08 -6.61
N ALA A 70 -4.09 -1.21 -7.57
CA ALA A 70 -4.86 -1.59 -8.76
C ALA A 70 -4.16 -2.67 -9.59
N LEU A 71 -2.84 -2.53 -9.78
CA LEU A 71 -2.02 -3.50 -10.49
C LEU A 71 -1.97 -4.85 -9.75
N ALA A 72 -1.76 -4.81 -8.43
CA ALA A 72 -1.72 -6.02 -7.60
C ALA A 72 -3.08 -6.75 -7.53
N ALA A 73 -4.20 -6.03 -7.65
CA ALA A 73 -5.54 -6.62 -7.72
C ALA A 73 -5.94 -7.14 -9.11
N GLY A 74 -5.14 -6.86 -10.15
CA GLY A 74 -5.53 -7.09 -11.54
C GLY A 74 -6.72 -6.25 -12.00
N ASP A 75 -7.02 -5.13 -11.32
CA ASP A 75 -8.20 -4.31 -11.60
C ASP A 75 -7.88 -3.22 -12.63
N ALA A 76 -7.96 -3.60 -13.91
CA ALA A 76 -7.70 -2.71 -15.03
C ALA A 76 -8.67 -1.50 -15.07
N LYS A 77 -9.89 -1.65 -14.54
CA LYS A 77 -10.87 -0.57 -14.50
C LYS A 77 -10.45 0.48 -13.48
N MET A 78 -10.05 0.05 -12.29
CA MET A 78 -9.52 0.94 -11.26
C MET A 78 -8.23 1.63 -11.73
N LEU A 79 -7.30 0.90 -12.35
CA LEU A 79 -6.08 1.47 -12.90
C LEU A 79 -6.38 2.58 -13.91
N ARG A 80 -7.27 2.30 -14.87
CA ARG A 80 -7.70 3.27 -15.88
C ARG A 80 -8.33 4.50 -15.22
N ASP A 81 -9.22 4.31 -14.26
CA ASP A 81 -9.91 5.41 -13.59
C ASP A 81 -8.94 6.29 -12.77
N ILE A 82 -7.88 5.70 -12.17
CA ILE A 82 -6.83 6.48 -11.48
C ILE A 82 -5.99 7.27 -12.50
N LEU A 83 -5.54 6.63 -13.58
CA LEU A 83 -4.74 7.28 -14.61
C LEU A 83 -5.51 8.44 -15.27
N LEU A 84 -6.78 8.25 -15.62
CA LEU A 84 -7.58 9.32 -16.24
C LEU A 84 -7.74 10.54 -15.33
N ASN A 85 -7.88 10.33 -14.02
CA ASN A 85 -8.12 11.42 -13.07
C ASN A 85 -6.83 12.06 -12.52
N HIS A 86 -5.71 11.34 -12.49
CA HIS A 86 -4.51 11.77 -11.77
C HIS A 86 -3.20 11.69 -12.59
N ALA A 87 -3.18 11.10 -13.79
CA ALA A 87 -1.93 10.97 -14.56
C ALA A 87 -1.30 12.32 -14.87
N TRP A 88 -2.10 13.33 -15.22
CA TRP A 88 -1.58 14.68 -15.50
C TRP A 88 -0.90 15.36 -14.31
N GLY A 89 -1.26 14.99 -13.07
CA GLY A 89 -0.59 15.47 -11.86
C GLY A 89 0.71 14.72 -11.53
N MET A 90 0.82 13.46 -11.94
CA MET A 90 2.03 12.62 -11.75
C MET A 90 3.12 12.88 -12.80
N PHE A 91 2.75 13.35 -14.00
CA PHE A 91 3.70 13.65 -15.08
C PHE A 91 4.30 15.06 -15.03
N LYS A 92 3.95 15.90 -14.04
CA LYS A 92 4.60 17.20 -13.88
C LYS A 92 5.94 17.03 -13.14
N PRO A 93 7.06 17.52 -13.71
CA PRO A 93 8.37 17.49 -13.07
C PRO A 93 8.47 18.43 -11.87
#